data_AF-A0A3D5NUK6-F1
#
_entry.id   AF-A0A3D5NUK6-F1
#
_cell.length_a   1.000
_cell.length_b   1.000
_cell.length_c   1.000
_cell.angle_alpha   90.00
_cell.angle_beta   90.00
_cell.angle_gamma   90.00
#
_symmetry.space_group_name_H-M   'P 1'
#
loop_
_entity.id
_entity.type
_entity.pdbx_description
1 polymer ?
#
loop_
_entity_poly.entity_id
_entity_poly.type
_entity_poly.pdbx_seq_one_letter_code
_entity_poly.pdbx_strand_id
1 'polypeptide(L)'
;MIQSHGMKPVIIMTFMVMMALMGCTQQNPEIAILNGSGRDITDFKLIDQTSATQAGITKSVFQFADLQNARLQITLAFKKEVPPIFEGGTFQMNTGTKIINGAVTRKNFRYFGGQGDGISIGGDFLFSMEDHEYQFHLPLTKLETFSY
;
A
#
# COMPACT_ATOMS: atom_id res chain seq x y z
N MET A 1 52.98 27.17 10.43
CA MET A 1 52.84 25.88 9.73
C MET A 1 51.64 25.18 10.32
N ILE A 2 50.63 24.92 9.49
CA ILE A 2 49.39 24.23 9.86
C ILE A 2 49.61 22.74 9.57
N GLN A 3 49.31 21.86 10.53
CA GLN A 3 48.95 20.44 10.38
C GLN A 3 49.08 19.78 11.75
N SER A 4 48.26 18.83 12.17
CA SER A 4 46.98 18.28 11.75
C SER A 4 46.61 17.42 12.95
N HIS A 5 45.57 17.79 13.71
CA HIS A 5 45.12 16.97 14.81
C HIS A 5 44.49 15.70 14.23
N GLY A 6 45.16 14.57 14.47
CA GLY A 6 44.70 13.24 14.09
C GLY A 6 43.29 12.97 14.64
N MET A 7 42.31 13.04 13.74
CA MET A 7 40.95 12.59 13.99
C MET A 7 40.99 11.08 14.26
N LYS A 8 40.59 10.71 15.48
CA LYS A 8 40.52 9.32 15.93
C LYS A 8 39.47 8.57 15.07
N PRO A 9 39.81 7.42 14.46
CA PRO A 9 38.91 6.68 13.55
C PRO A 9 37.66 6.09 14.23
N VAL A 10 37.58 6.16 15.56
CA VAL A 10 36.48 5.61 16.38
C VAL A 10 35.16 6.40 16.21
N ILE A 11 35.25 7.71 15.93
CA ILE A 11 34.05 8.55 15.81
C ILE A 11 33.32 8.30 14.48
N ILE A 12 34.07 8.00 13.41
CA ILE A 12 33.51 7.76 12.08
C ILE A 12 32.74 6.43 12.03
N MET A 13 33.24 5.40 12.72
CA MET A 13 32.62 4.07 12.74
C MET A 13 31.29 4.04 13.51
N THR A 14 31.10 4.94 14.47
CA THR A 14 29.85 5.04 15.25
C THR A 14 28.73 5.71 14.45
N PHE A 15 29.07 6.65 13.56
CA PHE A 15 28.10 7.35 12.69
C PHE A 15 27.49 6.43 11.62
N MET A 16 28.26 5.47 11.11
CA MET A 16 27.81 4.55 10.05
C MET A 16 26.81 3.51 10.57
N VAL A 17 26.93 3.10 11.85
CA VAL A 17 25.97 2.20 12.52
C VAL A 17 24.66 2.91 12.85
N MET A 18 24.70 4.21 13.12
CA MET A 18 23.49 5.00 13.45
C MET A 18 22.62 5.31 12.21
N MET A 19 23.22 5.41 11.01
CA MET A 19 22.49 5.55 9.75
C MET A 19 21.79 4.26 9.29
N ALA A 20 22.27 3.08 9.71
CA ALA A 20 21.64 1.79 9.41
C ALA A 20 20.35 1.54 10.23
N LEU A 21 20.09 2.35 11.26
CA LEU A 21 18.89 2.27 12.10
C LEU A 21 17.76 3.21 11.67
N MET A 22 17.93 3.97 10.59
CA MET A 22 16.78 4.50 9.84
C MET A 22 16.14 3.33 9.09
N GLY A 23 15.54 2.42 9.85
CA GLY A 23 14.74 1.33 9.31
C GLY A 23 13.76 1.91 8.33
N CYS A 24 13.64 1.27 7.16
CA CYS A 24 12.56 1.55 6.23
C CYS A 24 11.27 1.53 7.03
N THR A 25 10.65 2.68 7.25
CA THR A 25 9.31 2.74 7.83
C THR A 25 8.43 1.95 6.87
N GLN A 26 8.00 0.77 7.31
CA GLN A 26 7.05 -0.04 6.58
C GLN A 26 5.75 0.78 6.57
N GLN A 27 5.55 1.52 5.49
CA GLN A 27 4.32 2.26 5.29
C GLN A 27 3.20 1.22 5.25
N ASN A 28 2.12 1.46 5.99
CA ASN A 28 0.93 0.64 5.93
C ASN A 28 0.03 1.15 4.81
N PRO A 29 -0.82 0.29 4.22
CA PRO A 29 -1.84 0.76 3.31
C PRO A 29 -2.76 1.77 4.00
N GLU A 30 -3.10 2.85 3.30
CA GLU A 30 -3.84 3.98 3.87
C GLU A 30 -4.91 4.51 2.91
N ILE A 31 -5.95 5.10 3.49
CA ILE A 31 -7.07 5.70 2.78
C ILE A 31 -7.07 7.20 3.06
N ALA A 32 -7.21 8.00 2.00
CA ALA A 32 -7.29 9.45 2.10
C ALA A 32 -8.45 10.00 1.27
N ILE A 33 -9.00 11.13 1.68
CA ILE A 33 -9.94 11.92 0.89
C ILE A 33 -9.13 12.92 0.05
N LEU A 34 -9.50 13.07 -1.22
CA LEU A 34 -8.90 14.04 -2.12
C LEU A 34 -9.72 15.34 -2.11
N ASN A 35 -9.09 16.44 -1.70
CA ASN A 35 -9.70 17.75 -1.56
C ASN A 35 -8.97 18.76 -2.47
N GLY A 36 -9.32 18.73 -3.76
CA GLY A 36 -8.64 19.54 -4.78
C GLY A 36 -7.18 19.10 -4.96
N SER A 37 -6.23 19.96 -4.59
CA SER A 37 -4.79 19.63 -4.57
C SER A 37 -4.34 19.00 -3.25
N GLY A 38 -5.19 19.01 -2.23
CA GLY A 38 -4.93 18.45 -0.91
C GLY A 38 -5.30 16.97 -0.79
N ARG A 39 -4.73 16.33 0.25
CA ARG A 39 -4.99 14.94 0.60
C ARG A 39 -5.07 14.81 2.12
N ASP A 40 -6.25 14.41 2.62
CA ASP A 40 -6.51 14.26 4.05
C ASP A 40 -6.61 12.78 4.41
N ILE A 41 -5.70 12.30 5.27
CA ILE A 41 -5.69 10.90 5.71
C ILE A 41 -6.93 10.61 6.56
N THR A 42 -7.63 9.53 6.25
CA THR A 42 -8.79 9.07 7.01
C THR A 42 -8.37 8.23 8.22
N ASP A 43 -9.33 8.01 9.13
CA ASP A 43 -9.13 7.15 10.29
C ASP A 43 -9.21 5.65 9.98
N PHE A 44 -9.47 5.24 8.73
CA PHE A 44 -9.47 3.84 8.33
C PHE A 44 -8.10 3.21 8.56
N LYS A 45 -8.07 2.12 9.33
CA LYS A 45 -6.89 1.28 9.55
C LYS A 45 -7.09 -0.08 8.90
N LEU A 46 -6.04 -0.58 8.25
CA LEU A 46 -6.03 -1.94 7.72
C LEU A 46 -6.19 -2.92 8.90
N ILE A 47 -7.18 -3.80 8.81
CA ILE A 47 -7.45 -4.84 9.80
C ILE A 47 -7.17 -6.24 9.25
N ASP A 48 -7.21 -6.42 7.93
CA ASP A 48 -6.93 -7.69 7.29
C ASP A 48 -6.51 -7.48 5.82
N GLN A 49 -5.69 -8.41 5.32
CA GLN A 49 -5.31 -8.48 3.92
C GLN A 49 -5.22 -9.95 3.52
N THR A 50 -5.96 -10.33 2.49
CA THR A 50 -5.90 -11.68 1.91
C THR A 50 -5.63 -11.62 0.42
N SER A 51 -4.92 -12.61 -0.12
CA SER A 51 -4.67 -12.70 -1.56
C SER A 51 -4.76 -14.14 -2.04
N ALA A 52 -5.43 -14.33 -3.18
CA ALA A 52 -5.60 -15.63 -3.81
C ALA A 52 -5.31 -15.53 -5.30
N THR A 53 -4.63 -16.53 -5.85
CA THR A 53 -4.38 -16.64 -7.29
C THR A 53 -5.23 -17.76 -7.89
N GLN A 54 -5.97 -17.45 -8.94
CA GLN A 54 -6.70 -18.42 -9.75
C GLN A 54 -6.52 -18.09 -11.23
N ALA A 55 -6.17 -19.10 -12.04
CA ALA A 55 -5.97 -18.95 -13.50
C ALA A 55 -5.04 -17.77 -13.88
N GLY A 56 -3.96 -17.56 -13.12
CA GLY A 56 -2.98 -16.49 -13.36
C GLY A 56 -3.42 -15.09 -12.92
N ILE A 57 -4.62 -14.93 -12.35
CA ILE A 57 -5.12 -13.67 -11.79
C ILE A 57 -5.03 -13.74 -10.26
N THR A 58 -4.33 -12.79 -9.67
CA THR A 58 -4.27 -12.58 -8.23
C THR A 58 -5.29 -11.55 -7.80
N LYS A 59 -6.24 -11.94 -6.96
CA LYS A 59 -7.19 -11.02 -6.31
C LYS A 59 -6.71 -10.78 -4.89
N SER A 60 -6.53 -9.50 -4.54
CA SER A 60 -6.14 -9.06 -3.20
C SER A 60 -7.30 -8.31 -2.58
N VAL A 61 -7.70 -8.71 -1.37
CA VAL A 61 -8.77 -8.08 -0.60
C VAL A 61 -8.14 -7.41 0.61
N PHE A 62 -8.34 -6.10 0.74
CA PHE A 62 -7.90 -5.28 1.85
C PHE A 62 -9.12 -4.85 2.65
N GLN A 63 -9.14 -5.18 3.93
CA GLN A 63 -10.22 -4.80 4.83
C GLN A 63 -9.73 -3.71 5.77
N PHE A 64 -10.50 -2.64 5.88
CA PHE A 64 -10.26 -1.52 6.76
C PHE A 64 -11.44 -1.32 7.70
N ALA A 65 -11.14 -0.82 8.91
CA ALA A 65 -12.15 -0.33 9.84
C ALA A 65 -11.76 1.06 10.34
N ASP A 66 -12.76 1.91 10.57
CA ASP A 66 -12.58 3.17 11.29
C ASP A 66 -12.95 3.03 12.78
N LEU A 67 -12.82 4.14 13.51
CA LEU A 67 -13.17 4.20 14.94
C LEU A 67 -14.69 4.11 15.20
N GLN A 68 -15.52 4.25 14.17
CA GLN A 68 -16.99 4.24 14.24
C GLN A 68 -17.58 2.90 13.79
N ASN A 69 -16.75 1.86 13.65
CA ASN A 69 -17.08 0.51 13.17
C ASN A 69 -17.53 0.43 11.71
N ALA A 70 -17.32 1.48 10.93
CA ALA A 70 -17.56 1.45 9.51
C ALA A 70 -16.46 0.60 8.84
N ARG A 71 -16.86 -0.29 7.92
CA ARG A 71 -15.97 -1.28 7.29
C ARG A 71 -15.84 -1.03 5.81
N LEU A 72 -14.61 -0.80 5.35
CA LEU A 72 -14.27 -0.63 3.95
C LEU A 72 -13.49 -1.86 3.47
N GLN A 73 -14.00 -2.52 2.44
CA GLN A 73 -13.30 -3.57 1.72
C GLN A 73 -12.90 -3.04 0.35
N ILE A 74 -11.62 -3.18 0.00
CA ILE A 74 -11.10 -2.89 -1.35
C ILE A 74 -10.59 -4.19 -1.94
N THR A 75 -11.07 -4.52 -3.12
CA THR A 75 -10.62 -5.69 -3.88
C THR A 75 -9.91 -5.22 -5.13
N LEU A 76 -8.66 -5.65 -5.33
CA LEU A 76 -7.86 -5.36 -6.51
C LEU A 76 -7.49 -6.65 -7.22
N ALA A 77 -7.56 -6.66 -8.55
CA ALA A 77 -7.22 -7.81 -9.38
C ALA A 77 -6.01 -7.51 -10.26
N PHE A 78 -5.07 -8.46 -10.31
CA PHE A 78 -3.82 -8.35 -11.04
C PHE A 78 -3.54 -9.61 -11.85
N LYS A 79 -3.19 -9.45 -13.12
CA LYS A 79 -2.68 -10.55 -13.95
C LYS A 79 -1.19 -10.73 -13.70
N LYS A 80 -0.76 -11.97 -13.43
CA LYS A 80 0.63 -12.34 -13.13
C LYS A 80 1.46 -12.45 -14.42
N GLU A 81 1.64 -11.32 -15.09
CA GLU A 81 2.54 -11.15 -16.22
C GLU A 81 3.76 -10.30 -15.82
N VAL A 82 4.73 -10.15 -16.72
CA VAL A 82 5.89 -9.28 -16.52
C VAL A 82 5.91 -8.22 -17.63
N PRO A 83 5.53 -6.96 -17.35
CA PRO A 83 5.06 -6.43 -16.06
C PRO A 83 3.65 -6.94 -15.68
N PRO A 84 3.27 -6.93 -14.39
CA PRO A 84 1.91 -7.28 -13.99
C PRO A 84 0.90 -6.28 -14.54
N ILE A 85 -0.29 -6.78 -14.86
CA ILE A 85 -1.39 -5.95 -15.38
C ILE A 85 -2.44 -5.76 -14.29
N PHE A 86 -2.85 -4.51 -14.06
CA PHE A 86 -4.02 -4.21 -13.22
C PHE A 86 -5.29 -4.46 -14.03
N GLU A 87 -6.09 -5.44 -13.61
CA GLU A 87 -7.33 -5.84 -14.29
C GLU A 87 -8.54 -5.01 -13.84
N GLY A 88 -8.42 -4.33 -12.70
CA GLY A 88 -9.48 -3.53 -12.11
C GLY A 88 -9.61 -3.77 -10.61
N GLY A 89 -10.52 -3.03 -10.00
CA GLY A 89 -10.86 -3.23 -8.60
C GLY A 89 -12.27 -2.76 -8.27
N THR A 90 -12.71 -3.13 -7.08
CA THR A 90 -13.99 -2.72 -6.51
C THR A 90 -13.79 -2.34 -5.05
N PHE A 91 -14.70 -1.53 -4.53
CA PHE A 91 -14.81 -1.32 -3.10
C PHE A 91 -16.23 -1.61 -2.63
N GLN A 92 -16.34 -1.97 -1.35
CA GLN A 92 -17.59 -2.06 -0.62
C GLN A 92 -17.39 -1.39 0.73
N MET A 93 -18.26 -0.44 1.06
CA MET A 93 -18.27 0.27 2.33
C MET A 93 -19.56 -0.05 3.08
N ASN A 94 -19.44 -0.50 4.32
CA ASN A 94 -20.56 -0.77 5.22
C ASN A 94 -20.50 0.17 6.42
N THR A 95 -21.48 1.07 6.54
CA THR A 95 -21.60 2.04 7.65
C THR A 95 -22.48 1.54 8.80
N GLY A 96 -22.85 0.25 8.79
CA GLY A 96 -23.84 -0.35 9.69
C GLY A 96 -25.29 -0.13 9.26
N THR A 97 -25.58 1.00 8.61
CA THR A 97 -26.93 1.35 8.13
C THR A 97 -27.09 1.27 6.62
N LYS A 98 -25.98 1.32 5.87
CA LYS A 98 -25.95 1.35 4.41
C LYS A 98 -24.74 0.56 3.90
N ILE A 99 -24.92 -0.06 2.74
CA ILE A 99 -23.83 -0.64 1.96
C ILE A 99 -23.67 0.20 0.68
N ILE A 100 -22.46 0.67 0.43
CA ILE A 100 -22.08 1.43 -0.76
C ILE A 100 -21.06 0.60 -1.52
N ASN A 101 -21.21 0.49 -2.84
CA ASN A 101 -20.30 -0.25 -3.70
C ASN A 101 -19.86 0.62 -4.88
N GLY A 102 -18.68 0.35 -5.40
CA GLY A 102 -18.24 1.01 -6.62
C GLY A 102 -16.95 0.43 -7.19
N ALA A 103 -16.51 1.02 -8.29
CA ALA A 103 -15.28 0.64 -8.95
C ALA A 103 -14.07 1.33 -8.31
N VAL A 104 -12.94 0.64 -8.36
CA VAL A 104 -11.63 1.19 -8.03
C VAL A 104 -10.83 1.26 -9.31
N THR A 105 -10.33 2.45 -9.62
CA THR A 105 -9.47 2.72 -10.77
C THR A 105 -8.04 2.91 -10.33
N ARG A 106 -7.11 2.79 -11.27
CA ARG A 106 -5.68 3.00 -11.00
C ARG A 106 -5.29 4.43 -11.37
N LYS A 107 -4.63 5.13 -10.44
CA LYS A 107 -3.90 6.38 -10.73
C LYS A 107 -2.44 6.09 -11.07
N ASN A 108 -1.75 5.33 -10.24
CA ASN A 108 -0.43 4.80 -10.56
C ASN A 108 -0.25 3.38 -10.03
N PHE A 109 0.66 2.64 -10.63
CA PHE A 109 0.95 1.26 -10.26
C PHE A 109 2.45 1.03 -10.32
N ARG A 110 2.96 0.40 -9.27
CA ARG A 110 4.34 0.03 -9.07
C ARG A 110 4.38 -1.46 -8.78
N TYR A 111 5.41 -2.12 -9.28
CA TYR A 111 5.65 -3.52 -8.96
C TYR A 111 7.15 -3.75 -8.79
N PHE A 112 7.49 -4.78 -8.02
CA PHE A 112 8.86 -5.22 -7.80
C PHE A 112 8.90 -6.74 -7.66
N GLY A 113 9.97 -7.36 -8.17
CA GLY A 113 10.09 -8.81 -8.26
C GLY A 113 9.51 -9.38 -9.57
N GLY A 114 9.77 -10.66 -9.83
CA GLY A 114 9.44 -11.27 -11.13
C GLY A 114 9.89 -12.71 -11.37
N GLN A 115 10.67 -13.32 -10.47
CA GLN A 115 10.96 -14.77 -10.48
C GLN A 115 11.20 -15.28 -9.05
N GLY A 116 10.70 -16.47 -8.73
CA GLY A 116 10.95 -17.17 -7.46
C GLY A 116 10.17 -16.65 -6.25
N ASP A 117 10.48 -15.43 -5.79
CA ASP A 117 10.08 -14.95 -4.45
C ASP A 117 8.72 -14.25 -4.39
N GLY A 118 7.97 -14.24 -5.49
CA GLY A 118 6.68 -13.57 -5.62
C GLY A 118 6.78 -12.15 -6.18
N ILE A 119 5.62 -11.53 -6.40
CA ILE A 119 5.51 -10.15 -6.90
C ILE A 119 5.06 -9.28 -5.75
N SER A 120 5.73 -8.15 -5.56
CA SER A 120 5.25 -7.07 -4.71
C SER A 120 4.57 -6.03 -5.58
N ILE A 121 3.42 -5.53 -5.12
CA ILE A 121 2.65 -4.50 -5.82
C ILE A 121 2.45 -3.29 -4.92
N GLY A 122 2.32 -2.13 -5.52
CA GLY A 122 1.97 -0.91 -4.83
C GLY A 122 1.45 0.13 -5.81
N GLY A 123 1.10 1.30 -5.29
CA GLY A 123 0.62 2.41 -6.07
C GLY A 123 -0.58 3.10 -5.43
N ASP A 124 -1.23 3.92 -6.24
CA ASP A 124 -2.34 4.75 -5.83
C ASP A 124 -3.56 4.38 -6.67
N PHE A 125 -4.65 4.07 -5.96
CA PHE A 125 -5.91 3.65 -6.53
C PHE A 125 -7.00 4.62 -6.10
N LEU A 126 -7.94 4.92 -7.00
CA LEU A 126 -8.98 5.93 -6.79
C LEU A 126 -10.35 5.28 -6.81
N PHE A 127 -11.22 5.75 -5.93
CA PHE A 127 -12.63 5.38 -5.92
C PHE A 127 -13.46 6.53 -5.41
N SER A 128 -14.70 6.64 -5.87
CA SER A 128 -15.62 7.69 -5.46
C SER A 128 -16.70 7.11 -4.57
N MET A 129 -16.97 7.77 -3.45
CA MET A 129 -18.11 7.47 -2.58
C MET A 129 -18.91 8.74 -2.39
N GLU A 130 -20.18 8.68 -2.78
CA GLU A 130 -21.07 9.84 -2.73
C GLU A 130 -20.44 11.00 -3.52
N ASP A 131 -20.25 12.16 -2.90
CA ASP A 131 -19.69 13.35 -3.56
C ASP A 131 -18.17 13.54 -3.34
N HIS A 132 -17.46 12.52 -2.85
CA HIS A 132 -16.03 12.60 -2.53
C HIS A 132 -15.20 11.57 -3.31
N GLU A 133 -14.01 11.97 -3.73
CA GLU A 133 -12.99 11.08 -4.30
C GLU A 133 -12.01 10.65 -3.20
N TYR A 134 -11.72 9.35 -3.17
CA TYR A 134 -10.83 8.73 -2.20
C TYR A 134 -9.62 8.13 -2.91
N GLN A 135 -8.48 8.18 -2.23
CA GLN A 135 -7.24 7.53 -2.63
C GLN A 135 -6.90 6.41 -1.66
N PHE A 136 -6.81 5.20 -2.19
CA PHE A 136 -6.14 4.08 -1.54
C PHE A 136 -4.67 4.06 -1.96
N HIS A 137 -3.78 4.32 -1.00
CA HIS A 137 -2.35 4.17 -1.18
C HIS A 137 -1.92 2.78 -0.69
N LEU A 138 -1.43 1.97 -1.61
CA LEU A 138 -0.82 0.67 -1.31
C LEU A 138 0.71 0.84 -1.40
N PRO A 139 1.43 0.80 -0.28
CA PRO A 139 2.89 0.72 -0.31
C PRO A 139 3.29 -0.59 -1.00
N LEU A 140 4.54 -0.66 -1.46
CA LEU A 140 5.04 -1.84 -2.15
C LEU A 140 4.98 -3.05 -1.21
N THR A 141 3.96 -3.89 -1.40
CA THR A 141 3.56 -4.96 -0.49
C THR A 141 3.66 -6.29 -1.22
N LYS A 142 4.30 -7.27 -0.58
CA LYS A 142 4.36 -8.63 -1.09
C LYS A 142 2.96 -9.25 -1.05
N LEU A 143 2.51 -9.82 -2.16
CA LEU A 143 1.25 -10.56 -2.19
C LEU A 143 1.50 -11.98 -1.68
N GLU A 144 1.24 -12.20 -0.40
CA GLU A 144 1.20 -13.55 0.18
C GLU A 144 0.02 -14.30 -0.43
N THR A 145 0.32 -15.12 -1.43
CA THR A 145 -0.69 -15.74 -2.29
C THR A 145 -0.91 -17.18 -1.88
N PHE A 146 -2.14 -17.49 -1.51
CA PHE A 146 -2.58 -18.86 -1.32
C PHE A 146 -3.08 -19.39 -2.66
N SER A 147 -2.54 -20.54 -3.11
CA SER A 147 -3.05 -21.28 -4.27
C SER A 147 -3.97 -22.37 -3.76
N TYR A 148 -5.18 -22.43 -4.31
CA TYR A 148 -6.18 -23.46 -4.02
C TYR A 148 -6.40 -24.34 -5.25
#